data_AF-A0A6H1WYX8-F1
#
_entry.id   AF-A0A6H1WYX8-F1
#
_cell.length_a   1.000
_cell.length_b   1.000
_cell.length_c   1.000
_cell.angle_alpha   90.00
_cell.angle_beta   90.00
_cell.angle_gamma   90.00
#
_symmetry.space_group_name_H-M   'P 1'
#
loop_
_entity.id
_entity.type
_entity.pdbx_description
1 polymer ?
#
loop_
_entity_poly.entity_id
_entity_poly.type
_entity_poly.pdbx_seq_one_letter_code
_entity_poly.pdbx_strand_id
1 'polypeptide(L)'
;MTLNCAAHNCAYNTSGTCYAGGIQVSGVNAKTTANTKCSTFVPKDSNGSFSNNISNNFTTSSDIDCKARRCSYNSNCTCTAPSVQINLENATCETFICGE
;
A
#
# COMPACT_ATOMS: atom_id res chain seq x y z
N MET A 1 -6.58 -3.85 -11.42
CA MET A 1 -5.57 -3.00 -10.77
C MET A 1 -4.58 -3.92 -10.07
N THR A 2 -3.31 -3.86 -10.46
CA THR A 2 -2.22 -4.64 -9.85
C THR A 2 -1.37 -3.72 -8.97
N LEU A 3 -1.06 -4.19 -7.77
CA LEU A 3 -0.27 -3.41 -6.84
C LEU A 3 1.24 -3.66 -7.05
N ASN A 4 1.91 -2.67 -7.64
CA ASN A 4 3.34 -2.74 -7.90
C ASN A 4 4.11 -2.21 -6.68
N CYS A 5 4.71 -3.12 -5.93
CA CYS A 5 5.58 -2.72 -4.83
C CYS A 5 6.92 -2.27 -5.42
N ALA A 6 7.14 -0.96 -5.52
CA ALA A 6 8.46 -0.41 -5.82
C ALA A 6 9.46 -0.64 -4.67
N ALA A 7 8.96 -1.01 -3.50
CA ALA A 7 9.79 -1.21 -2.34
C ALA A 7 10.54 -2.54 -2.37
N HIS A 8 11.75 -2.55 -2.91
CA HIS A 8 12.64 -3.72 -2.98
C HIS A 8 12.88 -4.39 -1.62
N ASN A 9 12.90 -3.59 -0.55
CA ASN A 9 13.05 -4.06 0.81
C ASN A 9 11.72 -4.44 1.47
N CYS A 10 10.63 -4.64 0.73
CA CYS A 10 9.37 -5.13 1.30
C CYS A 10 9.35 -6.66 1.32
N ALA A 11 8.94 -7.26 2.45
CA ALA A 11 8.84 -8.70 2.64
C ALA A 11 7.84 -9.35 1.67
N TYR A 12 6.77 -8.63 1.31
CA TYR A 12 5.75 -9.07 0.36
C TYR A 12 6.08 -8.73 -1.10
N ASN A 13 7.20 -8.06 -1.36
CA ASN A 13 7.61 -7.74 -2.72
C ASN A 13 8.35 -8.92 -3.36
N THR A 14 7.73 -9.49 -4.38
CA THR A 14 8.33 -10.48 -5.26
C THR A 14 8.46 -9.88 -6.67
N SER A 15 9.70 -9.59 -7.08
CA SER A 15 10.04 -9.09 -8.41
C SER A 15 9.28 -7.82 -8.85
N GLY A 16 8.96 -6.91 -7.92
CA GLY A 16 8.23 -5.65 -8.17
C GLY A 16 6.72 -5.76 -7.98
N THR A 17 6.19 -6.95 -7.69
CA THR A 17 4.77 -7.20 -7.43
C THR A 17 4.54 -7.48 -5.95
N CYS A 18 3.45 -6.96 -5.38
CA CYS A 18 3.11 -7.17 -3.98
C CYS A 18 2.20 -8.39 -3.78
N TYR A 19 2.60 -9.28 -2.89
CA TYR A 19 1.90 -10.50 -2.52
C TYR A 19 1.43 -10.49 -1.05
N ALA A 20 0.99 -9.33 -0.56
CA ALA A 20 0.49 -9.19 0.81
C ALA A 20 -0.89 -9.82 1.01
N GLY A 21 -1.63 -10.10 -0.09
CA GLY A 21 -3.00 -10.64 -0.06
C GLY A 21 -4.07 -9.65 0.44
N GLY A 22 -3.66 -8.57 1.09
CA GLY A 22 -4.50 -7.49 1.57
C GLY A 22 -3.64 -6.28 1.88
N ILE A 23 -4.11 -5.08 1.55
CA ILE A 23 -3.41 -3.83 1.84
C ILE A 23 -4.37 -2.85 2.48
N GLN A 24 -3.94 -2.22 3.55
CA GLN A 24 -4.71 -1.16 4.18
C GLN A 24 -3.96 0.15 4.03
N VAL A 25 -4.58 1.11 3.34
CA VAL A 25 -4.04 2.45 3.15
C VAL A 25 -4.64 3.35 4.22
N SER A 26 -3.88 3.61 5.27
CA SER A 26 -4.22 4.56 6.32
C SER A 26 -4.03 5.99 5.81
N GLY A 27 -5.03 6.85 5.96
CA GLY A 27 -4.96 8.23 5.48
C GLY A 27 -6.27 9.02 5.59
N VAL A 28 -7.14 8.66 6.52
CA VAL A 28 -8.49 9.26 6.64
C VAL A 28 -8.46 10.78 6.77
N ASN A 29 -7.44 11.30 7.47
CA ASN A 29 -7.18 12.72 7.66
C ASN A 29 -5.90 13.17 6.94
N ALA A 30 -5.41 12.38 5.98
CA ALA A 30 -4.24 12.76 5.21
C ALA A 30 -4.59 13.97 4.35
N LYS A 31 -3.85 15.06 4.59
CA LYS A 31 -3.88 16.28 3.76
C LYS A 31 -2.78 16.25 2.70
N THR A 32 -1.76 15.43 2.93
CA THR A 32 -0.61 15.26 2.06
C THR A 32 -0.35 13.77 1.86
N THR A 33 0.31 13.45 0.76
CA THR A 33 0.73 12.09 0.42
C THR A 33 1.65 11.47 1.49
N ALA A 34 2.42 12.27 2.21
CA ALA A 34 3.24 11.80 3.33
C ALA A 34 2.41 11.25 4.51
N ASN A 35 1.14 11.65 4.61
CA ASN A 35 0.21 11.16 5.62
C ASN A 35 -0.59 9.93 5.17
N THR A 36 -0.40 9.45 3.94
CA THR A 36 -0.97 8.17 3.49
C THR A 36 0.05 7.06 3.72
N LYS A 37 -0.25 6.10 4.59
CA LYS A 37 0.65 4.99 4.94
C LYS A 37 0.02 3.66 4.58
N CYS A 38 0.80 2.80 3.95
CA CYS A 38 0.42 1.43 3.62
C CYS A 38 0.72 0.57 4.85
N SER A 39 -0.29 0.32 5.68
CA SER A 39 -0.17 -0.38 6.97
C SER A 39 0.31 -1.83 6.84
N THR A 40 0.28 -2.39 5.64
CA THR A 40 0.72 -3.75 5.32
C THR A 40 2.14 -3.79 4.74
N PHE A 41 2.81 -2.65 4.63
CA PHE A 41 4.22 -2.62 4.32
C PHE A 41 5.01 -3.24 5.47
N VAL A 42 5.79 -4.27 5.16
CA VAL A 42 6.71 -4.90 6.10
C VAL A 42 8.10 -4.86 5.47
N PRO A 43 9.09 -4.19 6.10
CA PRO A 43 10.45 -4.21 5.61
C PRO A 43 11.13 -5.57 5.86
N LYS A 44 11.88 -6.09 4.87
CA LYS A 44 12.66 -7.33 4.93
C LYS A 44 13.73 -7.32 6.03
N ASP A 45 14.23 -6.15 6.38
CA ASP A 45 15.29 -5.96 7.38
C ASP A 45 14.77 -5.95 8.83
N SER A 46 13.47 -5.72 9.03
CA SER A 46 12.93 -5.74 10.38
C SER A 46 12.75 -7.19 10.84
N ASN A 47 13.53 -7.56 11.86
CA ASN A 47 13.45 -8.77 12.68
C ASN A 47 12.10 -8.90 13.46
N GLY A 48 11.00 -8.38 12.90
CA GLY A 48 9.72 -8.15 13.55
C GLY A 48 8.60 -8.93 12.88
N SER A 49 8.33 -10.09 13.45
CA SER A 49 7.09 -10.86 13.34
C SER A 49 6.71 -11.36 11.95
N PHE A 50 7.14 -12.60 11.68
CA PHE A 50 6.65 -13.47 10.64
C PHE A 50 5.13 -13.64 10.74
N SER A 51 4.39 -12.74 10.11
CA SER A 51 3.03 -13.06 9.70
C SER A 51 3.16 -13.68 8.33
N ASN A 52 2.96 -14.99 8.28
CA ASN A 52 2.94 -15.86 7.10
C ASN A 52 1.78 -15.50 6.16
N ASN A 53 1.69 -14.22 5.78
CA ASN A 53 0.70 -13.63 4.88
C ASN A 53 1.36 -13.23 3.56
N ILE A 54 2.40 -13.96 3.13
CA ILE A 54 2.65 -14.03 1.69
C ILE A 54 1.48 -14.84 1.15
N SER A 55 0.46 -14.11 0.69
CA SER A 55 -0.62 -14.74 -0.04
C SER A 55 -0.04 -15.21 -1.36
N ASN A 56 -0.36 -16.43 -1.77
CA ASN A 56 -0.02 -16.91 -3.11
C ASN A 56 -0.76 -16.12 -4.21
N ASN A 57 -1.68 -15.24 -3.82
CA ASN A 57 -2.39 -14.36 -4.72
C ASN A 57 -1.73 -12.96 -4.76
N PHE A 58 -1.62 -12.40 -5.95
CA PHE A 58 -1.14 -11.03 -6.13
C PHE A 58 -2.19 -10.04 -5.58
N THR A 59 -1.72 -8.94 -4.98
CA THR A 59 -2.61 -7.95 -4.41
C THR A 59 -3.33 -7.17 -5.52
N THR A 60 -4.66 -7.15 -5.48
CA THR A 60 -5.52 -6.40 -6.41
C THR A 60 -6.22 -5.23 -5.72
N SER A 61 -6.86 -4.33 -6.49
CA SER A 61 -7.73 -3.26 -5.95
C SER A 61 -8.71 -3.73 -4.88
N SER A 62 -9.27 -4.93 -5.05
CA SER A 62 -10.29 -5.49 -4.16
C SER A 62 -9.70 -5.90 -2.82
N ASP A 63 -8.40 -6.18 -2.78
CA ASP A 63 -7.65 -6.49 -1.57
C ASP A 63 -7.17 -5.22 -0.85
N ILE A 64 -7.37 -4.02 -1.43
CA ILE A 64 -6.93 -2.75 -0.86
C ILE A 64 -8.08 -2.02 -0.15
N ASP A 65 -8.01 -1.95 1.18
CA ASP A 65 -8.86 -1.11 2.00
C ASP A 65 -8.31 0.33 2.04
N CYS A 66 -8.92 1.20 1.26
CA CYS A 66 -8.46 2.56 1.03
C CYS A 66 -9.07 3.53 2.05
N LYS A 67 -8.47 3.74 3.23
CA LYS A 67 -8.99 4.72 4.19
C LYS A 67 -8.66 6.17 3.85
N ALA A 68 -7.80 6.40 2.85
CA ALA A 68 -7.42 7.73 2.35
C ALA A 68 -8.54 8.44 1.54
N ARG A 69 -9.72 8.62 2.16
CA ARG A 69 -10.93 9.16 1.51
C ARG A 69 -10.81 10.58 0.98
N ARG A 70 -9.85 11.35 1.50
CA ARG A 70 -9.57 12.73 1.08
C ARG A 70 -8.53 12.82 -0.04
N CYS A 71 -8.02 11.70 -0.50
CA CYS A 71 -6.96 11.63 -1.48
C CYS A 71 -7.51 11.17 -2.82
N SER A 72 -6.81 11.53 -3.90
CA SER A 72 -7.14 11.09 -5.25
C SER A 72 -7.09 9.57 -5.35
N TYR A 73 -7.82 9.02 -6.32
CA TYR A 73 -7.93 7.57 -6.53
C TYR A 73 -8.55 6.80 -5.37
N ASN A 74 -9.39 7.47 -4.57
CA ASN A 74 -10.26 6.85 -3.59
C ASN A 74 -11.72 7.09 -3.99
N SER A 75 -12.47 6.02 -4.23
CA SER A 75 -13.92 6.07 -4.44
C SER A 75 -14.60 5.28 -3.34
N ASN A 76 -15.17 5.98 -2.36
CA ASN A 76 -15.93 5.39 -1.24
C ASN A 76 -15.18 4.27 -0.48
N CYS A 77 -13.91 4.49 -0.14
CA CYS A 77 -12.98 3.51 0.46
C CYS A 77 -12.39 2.45 -0.48
N THR A 78 -12.77 2.48 -1.75
CA THR A 78 -12.19 1.59 -2.76
C THR A 78 -11.09 2.34 -3.48
N CYS A 79 -9.87 1.80 -3.48
CA CYS A 79 -8.80 2.40 -4.26
C CYS A 79 -9.08 2.17 -5.76
N THR A 80 -9.13 3.24 -6.53
CA THR A 80 -9.38 3.21 -7.99
C THR A 80 -8.13 3.51 -8.81
N ALA A 81 -6.96 3.60 -8.18
CA ALA A 81 -5.72 3.91 -8.88
C ALA A 81 -5.38 2.78 -9.87
N PRO A 82 -4.63 3.04 -10.96
CA PRO A 82 -4.18 1.96 -11.84
C PRO A 82 -3.09 1.08 -11.18
N SER A 83 -2.27 1.66 -10.32
CA SER A 83 -1.17 1.03 -9.56
C SER A 83 -0.92 1.80 -8.27
N VAL A 84 -0.43 1.14 -7.21
CA VAL A 84 0.00 1.80 -5.96
C VAL A 84 1.50 1.70 -5.80
N GLN A 85 2.17 2.83 -5.65
CA GLN A 85 3.58 2.93 -5.32
C GLN A 85 3.73 3.12 -3.80
N ILE A 86 4.50 2.24 -3.18
CA ILE A 86 4.84 2.30 -1.76
C ILE A 86 6.27 2.79 -1.64
N ASN A 87 6.47 3.87 -0.89
CA ASN A 87 7.76 4.45 -0.62
C ASN A 87 8.53 3.58 0.39
N LEU A 88 9.83 3.39 0.13
CA LEU A 88 10.73 2.54 0.91
C LEU A 88 11.08 3.10 2.29
N GLU A 89 11.15 4.42 2.42
CA GLU A 89 11.65 5.06 3.64
C GLU A 89 10.56 5.16 4.71
N ASN A 90 9.32 5.42 4.31
CA ASN A 90 8.24 5.74 5.23
C ASN A 90 6.97 4.91 5.05
N ALA A 91 7.00 3.89 4.19
CA ALA A 91 5.82 3.09 3.83
C ALA A 91 4.66 3.92 3.28
N THR A 92 4.94 5.11 2.74
CA THR A 92 3.91 6.03 2.25
C THR A 92 3.40 5.60 0.89
N CYS A 93 2.10 5.72 0.66
CA CYS A 93 1.49 5.28 -0.60
C CYS A 93 1.44 6.47 -1.57
N GLU A 94 2.53 6.72 -2.30
CA GLU A 94 2.72 7.95 -3.11
C GLU A 94 1.70 8.14 -4.23
N THR A 95 1.08 7.05 -4.66
CA THR A 95 -0.04 7.07 -5.59
C THR A 95 -1.24 7.90 -5.11
N PHE A 96 -1.52 7.91 -3.80
CA PHE A 96 -2.68 8.59 -3.26
C PHE A 96 -2.34 10.03 -2.91
N ILE A 97 -2.38 10.87 -3.94
CA ILE A 97 -2.09 12.30 -3.83
C ILE A 97 -3.30 12.99 -3.19
N CYS A 98 -3.11 13.50 -1.99
CA CYS A 98 -4.14 14.28 -1.28
C CYS A 98 -3.95 15.75 -1.63
N GLY A 99 -5.03 16.43 -2.01
CA GLY A 99 -5.04 17.87 -2.24
C GLY A 99 -5.13 18.61 -0.90
N GLU A 100 -4.33 19.67 -0.76
CA GLU A 100 -4.37 20.60 0.37
C GLU A 100 -5.72 21.30 0.52
#